data_AF-A0A6N9B901-F1
#
_entry.id   AF-A0A6N9B901-F1
#
_cell.length_a   1.000
_cell.length_b   1.000
_cell.length_c   1.000
_cell.angle_alpha   90.00
_cell.angle_beta   90.00
_cell.angle_gamma   90.00
#
_symmetry.space_group_name_H-M   'P 1'
#
loop_
_entity.id
_entity.type
_entity.pdbx_description
1 polymer ?
#
loop_
_entity_poly.entity_id
_entity_poly.type
_entity_poly.pdbx_seq_one_letter_code
_entity_poly.pdbx_strand_id
1 'polypeptide(L)'
;MKKEDIRTMTLEEAIRNRGKEKTDWEALRREEAMGIDPEPDPDEGEIDWSSMQFTLPRPKQPVSVRLDADVIDYFKAQGKDYQTRMNAVLRSYMLAHPEG
;
A
#
# COMPACT_ATOMS: atom_id res chain seq x y z
N MET A 1 2.35 -9.06 13.06
CA MET A 1 2.03 -8.88 11.63
C MET A 1 3.31 -8.89 10.80
N LYS A 2 3.61 -9.98 10.07
CA LYS A 2 4.79 -10.09 9.22
C LYS A 2 4.49 -9.44 7.85
N LYS A 3 5.41 -8.61 7.35
CA LYS A 3 5.29 -7.84 6.09
C LYS A 3 5.38 -8.70 4.81
N GLU A 4 5.23 -10.02 4.92
CA GLU A 4 5.69 -10.97 3.90
C GLU A 4 4.68 -11.21 2.75
N ASP A 5 3.43 -10.74 2.87
CA ASP A 5 2.38 -11.03 1.87
C ASP A 5 1.76 -9.81 1.15
N ILE A 6 2.25 -8.58 1.40
CA ILE A 6 1.78 -7.42 0.63
C ILE A 6 2.49 -7.41 -0.73
N ARG A 7 1.79 -7.84 -1.79
CA ARG A 7 2.31 -7.86 -3.17
C ARG A 7 1.84 -6.63 -3.94
N THR A 8 2.77 -5.75 -4.28
CA THR A 8 2.53 -4.70 -5.28
C THR A 8 2.63 -5.33 -6.68
N MET A 9 1.52 -5.37 -7.41
CA MET A 9 1.49 -5.85 -8.80
C MET A 9 0.70 -4.89 -9.68
N THR A 10 1.01 -4.87 -10.96
CA THR A 10 0.29 -4.04 -11.93
C THR A 10 -1.06 -4.66 -12.29
N LEU A 11 -2.00 -3.84 -12.79
CA LEU A 11 -3.34 -4.29 -13.21
C LEU A 11 -3.25 -5.41 -14.26
N GLU A 12 -2.31 -5.29 -15.19
CA GLU A 12 -2.06 -6.25 -16.25
C GLU A 12 -1.51 -7.59 -15.73
N GLU A 13 -0.62 -7.54 -14.73
CA GLU A 13 -0.12 -8.73 -14.04
C GLU A 13 -1.19 -9.43 -13.21
N ALA A 14 -2.09 -8.68 -12.59
CA ALA A 14 -3.24 -9.23 -11.85
C ALA A 14 -4.21 -9.96 -12.79
N ILE A 15 -4.46 -9.39 -13.98
CA ILE A 15 -5.30 -10.02 -15.01
C ILE A 15 -4.64 -11.29 -15.56
N ARG A 16 -3.32 -11.25 -15.81
CA ARG A 16 -2.55 -12.41 -16.31
C ARG A 16 -2.50 -13.58 -15.31
N ASN A 17 -2.47 -13.29 -14.01
CA ASN A 17 -2.42 -14.30 -12.95
C ASN A 17 -3.79 -14.73 -12.43
N ARG A 18 -4.89 -14.24 -13.02
CA ARG A 18 -6.27 -14.44 -12.55
C ARG A 18 -6.69 -15.93 -12.44
N GLY A 19 -5.94 -16.86 -13.03
CA GLY A 19 -6.19 -18.32 -12.94
C GLY A 19 -5.11 -19.13 -12.19
N LYS A 20 -4.11 -18.48 -11.57
CA LYS A 20 -3.14 -19.15 -10.68
C LYS A 20 -3.59 -18.99 -9.24
N GLU A 21 -4.73 -19.57 -8.95
CA GLU A 21 -5.35 -19.51 -7.64
C GLU A 21 -4.56 -20.43 -6.71
N LYS A 22 -3.99 -19.87 -5.63
CA LYS A 22 -3.26 -20.65 -4.62
C LYS A 22 -4.19 -21.42 -3.69
N THR A 23 -5.49 -21.19 -3.81
CA THR A 23 -6.54 -21.77 -2.98
C THR A 23 -7.10 -23.00 -3.69
N ASP A 24 -7.12 -24.14 -2.99
CA ASP A 24 -7.82 -25.33 -3.46
C ASP A 24 -9.33 -25.18 -3.21
N TRP A 25 -10.02 -24.59 -4.20
CA TRP A 25 -11.46 -24.36 -4.14
C TRP A 25 -12.29 -25.64 -4.17
N GLU A 26 -11.76 -26.74 -4.71
CA GLU A 26 -12.47 -28.02 -4.70
C GLU A 26 -12.46 -28.66 -3.30
N ALA A 27 -11.36 -28.53 -2.56
CA ALA A 27 -11.31 -28.95 -1.16
C ALA A 27 -12.32 -28.19 -0.30
N LEU A 28 -12.38 -26.85 -0.42
CA LEU A 28 -13.36 -26.01 0.32
C LEU A 28 -14.80 -26.39 0.01
N ARG A 29 -15.15 -26.58 -1.28
CA ARG A 29 -16.49 -27.02 -1.68
C ARG A 29 -16.84 -28.40 -1.12
N ARG A 30 -15.85 -29.28 -0.95
CA ARG A 30 -16.06 -30.61 -0.38
C ARG A 30 -16.33 -30.55 1.12
N GLU A 31 -15.63 -29.70 1.86
CA GLU A 31 -15.88 -29.47 3.29
C GLU A 31 -17.27 -28.86 3.53
N GLU A 32 -17.67 -27.88 2.70
CA GLU A 32 -19.02 -27.29 2.74
C GLU A 32 -20.10 -28.35 2.48
N ALA A 33 -19.91 -29.23 1.49
CA ALA A 33 -20.83 -30.33 1.19
C ALA A 33 -20.90 -31.40 2.31
N MET A 34 -19.87 -31.49 3.16
CA MET A 34 -19.86 -32.35 4.35
C MET A 34 -20.46 -31.66 5.59
N GLY A 35 -20.86 -30.40 5.49
CA GLY A 35 -21.44 -29.64 6.61
C GLY A 35 -20.43 -29.31 7.71
N ILE A 36 -19.14 -29.21 7.38
CA ILE A 36 -18.11 -28.79 8.33
C ILE A 36 -18.20 -27.27 8.45
N ASP A 37 -18.63 -26.80 9.62
CA ASP A 37 -18.68 -25.37 9.95
C ASP A 37 -17.31 -24.95 10.52
N PRO A 38 -16.70 -23.84 10.07
CA PRO A 38 -15.48 -23.35 10.68
C PRO A 38 -15.69 -23.01 12.16
N GLU A 39 -14.74 -23.40 13.01
CA GLU A 39 -14.77 -22.97 14.41
C GLU A 39 -14.66 -21.44 14.47
N PRO A 40 -15.49 -20.77 15.30
CA PRO A 40 -15.41 -19.32 15.46
C PRO A 40 -14.04 -18.97 16.05
N ASP A 41 -13.32 -18.05 15.40
CA ASP A 41 -12.05 -17.55 15.90
C ASP A 41 -12.34 -16.64 17.12
N PRO A 42 -11.84 -16.97 18.33
CA PRO A 42 -12.09 -16.17 19.52
C PRO A 42 -11.50 -14.75 19.44
N ASP A 43 -10.57 -14.50 18.51
CA ASP A 43 -9.96 -13.19 18.26
C ASP A 43 -10.68 -12.40 17.13
N GLU A 44 -11.72 -12.97 16.52
CA GLU A 44 -12.53 -12.32 15.48
C GLU A 44 -13.51 -11.32 16.12
N GLY A 45 -12.97 -10.18 16.55
CA GLY A 45 -13.76 -9.05 17.04
C GLY A 45 -14.47 -8.30 15.91
N GLU A 46 -15.60 -7.66 16.24
CA GLU A 46 -16.26 -6.71 15.32
C GLU A 46 -15.30 -5.54 15.03
N ILE A 47 -14.79 -5.49 13.79
CA ILE A 47 -14.00 -4.36 13.32
C ILE A 47 -14.97 -3.22 12.98
N ASP A 48 -14.96 -2.17 13.80
CA ASP A 48 -15.71 -0.95 13.52
C ASP A 48 -15.01 -0.11 12.43
N TRP A 49 -15.44 -0.36 11.18
CA TRP A 49 -14.97 0.36 10.00
C TRP A 49 -15.40 1.83 9.96
N SER A 50 -16.32 2.28 10.83
CA SER A 50 -16.84 3.66 10.81
C SER A 50 -15.77 4.71 11.12
N SER A 51 -14.73 4.33 11.87
CA SER A 51 -13.61 5.21 12.22
C SER A 51 -12.49 5.24 11.18
N MET A 52 -12.59 4.45 10.11
CA MET A 52 -11.53 4.31 9.12
C MET A 52 -11.46 5.56 8.23
N GLN A 53 -10.39 6.34 8.38
CA GLN A 53 -10.13 7.48 7.51
C GLN A 53 -9.47 7.01 6.21
N PHE A 54 -10.25 6.95 5.13
CA PHE A 54 -9.71 6.74 3.79
C PHE A 54 -9.02 8.01 3.29
N THR A 55 -7.70 8.11 3.51
CA THR A 55 -6.92 9.19 2.90
C THR A 55 -6.55 8.80 1.47
N LEU A 56 -7.32 9.27 0.49
CA LEU A 56 -6.89 9.22 -0.90
C LEU A 56 -5.59 10.04 -1.03
N PRO A 57 -4.50 9.46 -1.57
CA PRO A 57 -3.30 10.24 -1.83
C PRO A 57 -3.65 11.33 -2.84
N ARG A 58 -3.55 12.59 -2.43
CA ARG A 58 -3.73 13.72 -3.37
C ARG A 58 -2.71 13.57 -4.49
N PRO A 59 -3.14 13.64 -5.77
CA PRO A 59 -2.22 13.52 -6.89
C PRO A 59 -1.18 14.63 -6.81
N LYS A 60 0.09 14.27 -7.01
CA LYS A 60 1.19 15.24 -7.06
C LYS A 60 1.03 16.09 -8.32
N GLN A 61 1.20 17.40 -8.21
CA GLN A 61 1.24 18.27 -9.38
C GLN A 61 2.62 18.15 -10.05
N PRO A 62 2.69 17.80 -11.34
CA PRO A 62 3.96 17.78 -12.05
C PRO A 62 4.42 19.23 -12.26
N VAL A 63 5.55 19.58 -11.66
CA VAL A 63 6.19 20.89 -11.81
C VAL A 63 7.61 20.72 -12.33
N SER A 64 8.07 21.64 -13.16
CA SER A 64 9.46 21.72 -13.58
C SER A 64 10.18 22.75 -12.71
N VAL A 65 11.16 22.30 -11.93
CA VAL A 65 11.95 23.14 -11.02
C VAL A 65 13.44 22.84 -11.25
N ARG A 66 14.28 23.87 -11.12
CA ARG A 66 15.73 23.70 -11.09
C ARG A 66 16.19 23.59 -9.64
N LEU A 67 16.95 22.55 -9.35
CA LEU A 67 17.58 22.31 -8.05
C LEU A 67 19.07 22.13 -8.29
N ASP A 68 19.87 22.43 -7.27
CA ASP A 68 21.32 22.20 -7.33
C ASP A 68 21.64 20.70 -7.49
N ALA A 69 22.73 20.42 -8.20
CA ALA A 69 23.10 19.06 -8.57
C ALA A 69 23.42 18.19 -7.35
N ASP A 70 24.08 18.76 -6.36
CA ASP A 70 24.43 18.10 -5.09
C ASP A 70 23.19 17.68 -4.29
N VAL A 71 22.15 18.50 -4.26
CA VAL A 71 20.86 18.18 -3.64
C VAL A 71 20.22 16.98 -4.33
N ILE A 72 20.20 16.98 -5.65
CA ILE A 72 19.64 15.87 -6.43
C ILE A 72 20.42 14.58 -6.17
N ASP A 73 21.76 14.66 -6.19
CA ASP A 73 22.63 13.51 -5.99
C ASP A 73 22.54 12.95 -4.57
N TYR A 74 22.43 13.81 -3.55
CA TYR A 74 22.19 13.41 -2.16
C TYR A 74 20.92 12.58 -2.02
N PHE A 75 19.81 13.00 -2.63
CA PHE A 75 18.56 12.24 -2.56
C PHE A 75 18.62 10.97 -3.41
N LYS A 76 19.21 11.00 -4.62
CA LYS A 76 19.39 9.81 -5.47
C LYS A 76 20.21 8.71 -4.80
N ALA A 77 21.22 9.07 -4.01
CA ALA A 77 22.03 8.11 -3.25
C ALA A 77 21.20 7.28 -2.25
N GLN A 78 20.00 7.74 -1.87
CA GLN A 78 19.09 7.05 -0.94
C GLN A 78 18.15 6.06 -1.62
N GLY A 79 18.25 5.88 -2.94
CA GLY A 79 17.57 4.84 -3.71
C GLY A 79 16.44 5.33 -4.62
N LYS A 80 15.68 4.36 -5.14
CA LYS A 80 14.69 4.53 -6.22
C LYS A 80 13.59 5.56 -5.92
N ASP A 81 13.23 5.74 -4.64
CA ASP A 81 12.15 6.64 -4.20
C ASP A 81 12.63 8.02 -3.75
N TYR A 82 13.77 8.49 -4.28
CA TYR A 82 14.38 9.77 -3.90
C TYR A 82 13.41 10.96 -4.03
N GLN A 83 12.55 10.97 -5.05
CA GLN A 83 11.54 12.02 -5.23
C GLN A 83 10.49 12.04 -4.11
N THR A 84 10.10 10.88 -3.60
CA THR A 84 9.16 10.77 -2.48
C THR A 84 9.80 11.28 -1.20
N ARG A 85 11.09 10.98 -0.96
CA ARG A 85 11.85 11.50 0.19
C ARG A 85 12.03 13.02 0.10
N MET A 86 12.43 13.53 -1.06
CA MET A 86 12.56 14.96 -1.32
C MET A 86 11.25 15.70 -1.05
N ASN A 87 10.12 15.17 -1.55
CA ASN A 87 8.80 15.75 -1.28
C ASN A 87 8.41 15.70 0.21
N ALA A 88 8.81 14.67 0.95
CA ALA A 88 8.56 14.60 2.38
C ALA A 88 9.29 15.71 3.15
N VAL A 89 10.55 15.99 2.78
CA VAL A 89 11.35 17.09 3.36
C VAL A 89 10.72 18.45 3.05
N LEU A 90 10.32 18.69 1.79
CA LEU A 90 9.64 19.93 1.41
C LEU A 90 8.33 20.11 2.19
N ARG A 91 7.57 19.03 2.38
CA ARG A 91 6.34 19.07 3.18
C ARG A 91 6.62 19.36 4.65
N SER A 92 7.64 18.74 5.26
CA SER A 92 7.99 19.03 6.66
C SER A 92 8.40 20.49 6.85
N TYR A 93 9.14 21.05 5.88
CA TYR A 93 9.51 22.47 5.91
C TYR A 93 8.26 23.37 5.84
N MET A 94 7.34 23.08 4.89
CA MET A 94 6.08 23.81 4.73
C MET A 94 5.21 23.75 5.99
N LEU A 95 5.10 22.59 6.65
CA LEU A 95 4.32 22.44 7.88
C LEU A 95 4.96 23.13 9.09
N ALA A 96 6.29 23.25 9.11
CA ALA A 96 7.02 23.96 10.15
C ALA A 96 6.99 25.48 9.98
N HIS A 97 6.72 25.96 8.76
CA HIS A 97 6.64 27.39 8.41
C HIS A 97 5.27 27.71 7.80
N PRO A 98 4.17 27.54 8.54
CA PRO A 98 2.88 28.02 8.08
C PRO A 98 2.92 29.55 8.02
N GLU A 99 3.05 30.10 6.81
CA GLU A 99 2.70 31.49 6.53
C GLU A 99 1.22 31.66 6.92
N GLY A 100 0.92 32.65 7.76
CA GLY A 100 -0.42 32.90 8.31
C GLY A 100 -1.46 33.25 7.27
#